data_AF-A0AAW2W7M8-F1
#
_entry.id   AF-A0AAW2W7M8-F1
#
_cell.length_a   1.000
_cell.length_b   1.000
_cell.length_c   1.000
_cell.angle_alpha   90.00
_cell.angle_beta   90.00
_cell.angle_gamma   90.00
#
_symmetry.space_group_name_H-M   'P 1'
#
loop_
_entity.id
_entity.type
_entity.pdbx_description
1 polymer ?
#
loop_
_entity_poly.entity_id
_entity_poly.type
_entity_poly.pdbx_seq_one_letter_code
_entity_poly.pdbx_strand_id
1 'polypeptide(L)' 'AELKEKLARMYEVKDPNSIFVFKFRTHFGGGKSTGFGLIYDSVENAKKYEPKYRLIR' A
#
# COMPACT_ATOMS: atom_id res chain seq x y z
N ALA A 1 6.44 -0.54 6.77
CA ALA A 1 7.10 0.69 6.30
C ALA A 1 7.93 0.42 5.04
N GLU A 2 8.84 -0.55 5.07
CA GLU A 2 9.75 -0.88 3.96
C GLU A 2 9.11 -1.01 2.56
N LEU A 3 7.99 -1.73 2.44
CA LEU A 3 7.33 -1.91 1.14
C LEU A 3 6.78 -0.60 0.58
N LYS A 4 6.23 0.27 1.45
CA LYS A 4 5.70 1.58 1.04
C LYS A 4 6.84 2.50 0.59
N GLU A 5 7.97 2.49 1.28
CA GLU A 5 9.14 3.28 0.91
C GLU A 5 9.76 2.83 -0.41
N LYS A 6 9.85 1.51 -0.63
CA LYS A 6 10.33 0.95 -1.89
C LYS A 6 9.41 1.31 -3.06
N LEU A 7 8.09 1.25 -2.86
CA LEU A 7 7.11 1.68 -3.85
C LEU A 7 7.16 3.20 -4.09
N ALA A 8 7.33 4.00 -3.04
CA ALA A 8 7.46 5.45 -3.16
C ALA A 8 8.68 5.85 -4.01
N ARG A 9 9.82 5.17 -3.81
CA ARG A 9 11.02 5.39 -4.64
C ARG A 9 10.84 4.88 -6.08
N MET A 10 10.18 3.74 -6.26
CA MET A 10 10.02 3.12 -7.58
C MET A 10 9.06 3.89 -8.49
N TYR A 11 8.03 4.51 -7.91
CA TYR A 11 7.00 5.26 -8.63
C TYR A 11 7.05 6.78 -8.37
N GLU A 12 8.13 7.28 -7.77
CA GLU A 12 8.35 8.70 -7.47
C GLU A 12 7.18 9.38 -6.75
N VAL A 13 6.57 8.65 -5.82
CA VAL A 13 5.43 9.14 -5.04
C VAL A 13 5.94 10.09 -3.96
N LYS A 14 5.43 11.32 -3.95
CA LYS A 14 5.83 12.37 -2.99
C LYS A 14 5.48 12.01 -1.53
N ASP A 15 4.32 11.37 -1.33
CA ASP A 15 3.79 11.07 -0.01
C ASP A 15 3.61 9.55 0.20
N PRO A 16 4.41 8.91 1.07
CA PRO A 16 4.26 7.49 1.40
C PRO A 16 2.91 7.15 2.04
N ASN A 17 2.22 8.16 2.57
CA ASN A 17 0.90 8.04 3.20
C ASN A 17 -0.23 7.85 2.17
N SER A 18 -0.02 8.17 0.90
CA SER A 18 -0.98 7.87 -0.16
C SER A 18 -0.86 6.44 -0.70
N ILE A 19 0.10 5.65 -0.17
CA ILE A 19 0.34 4.27 -0.57
C ILE A 19 -0.29 3.31 0.44
N PHE A 20 -1.24 2.51 -0.04
CA PHE A 20 -1.96 1.51 0.74
C PHE A 20 -1.64 0.12 0.21
N VAL A 21 -1.21 -0.77 1.10
CA VAL A 21 -0.85 -2.14 0.74
C VAL A 21 -1.60 -3.10 1.65
N PHE A 22 -2.28 -4.10 1.08
CA PHE A 22 -3.20 -4.95 1.84
C PHE A 22 -3.35 -6.35 1.23
N LYS A 23 -3.98 -7.24 2.00
CA LYS A 23 -4.29 -8.63 1.63
C LYS A 23 -3.04 -9.39 1.16
N PHE A 24 -1.95 -9.26 1.90
CA PHE A 24 -0.77 -10.11 1.70
C PHE A 24 -1.08 -11.54 2.10
N ARG A 25 -0.82 -12.47 1.18
CA ARG A 25 -0.91 -13.91 1.39
C ARG A 25 0.43 -14.52 0.99
N THR A 26 1.00 -15.29 1.90
CA THR A 26 2.21 -16.08 1.68
C THR A 26 1.83 -17.40 0.99
N HIS A 27 2.62 -17.83 0.02
CA HIS A 27 2.47 -19.17 -0.55
C HIS A 27 2.92 -20.24 0.45
N PHE A 28 2.27 -21.41 0.38
CA PHE A 28 2.68 -22.57 1.18
C PHE A 28 4.09 -23.01 0.76
N GLY A 29 4.97 -23.22 1.74
CA GLY A 29 6.40 -23.44 1.50
C GLY A 29 7.26 -22.17 1.53
N GLY A 30 6.67 -20.97 1.67
CA GLY A 30 7.41 -19.71 1.83
C GLY A 30 8.05 -19.20 0.53
N GLY A 31 8.94 -18.21 0.64
CA GLY A 31 9.70 -17.65 -0.49
C GLY A 31 8.94 -16.69 -1.41
N LYS A 32 7.61 -16.77 -1.47
CA LYS A 32 6.78 -15.84 -2.25
C LYS A 32 5.55 -15.38 -1.47
N SER A 33 5.30 -14.09 -1.52
CA SER A 33 4.09 -13.45 -0.99
C SER A 33 3.43 -12.62 -2.08
N THR A 34 2.12 -12.71 -2.17
CA THR A 34 1.31 -11.93 -3.10
C THR A 34 0.40 -11.01 -2.31
N GLY A 35 0.22 -9.77 -2.75
CA GLY A 35 -0.69 -8.81 -2.13
C GLY A 35 -1.12 -7.75 -3.12
N PHE A 36 -1.93 -6.81 -2.65
CA PHE A 36 -2.42 -5.68 -3.45
C PHE A 36 -1.83 -4.38 -2.93
N GLY A 37 -1.57 -3.45 -3.84
CA GLY A 37 -1.10 -2.10 -3.56
C GLY A 37 -1.89 -1.09 -4.37
N LEU A 38 -2.33 -0.01 -3.71
CA LEU A 38 -2.98 1.15 -4.31
C LEU A 38 -2.11 2.36 -4.02
N ILE A 39 -1.83 3.15 -5.05
CA ILE A 39 -1.11 4.42 -4.97
C ILE A 39 -2.08 5.49 -5.41
N TYR A 40 -2.35 6.45 -4.52
CA TYR A 40 -3.19 7.60 -4.82
C TYR A 40 -2.33 8.84 -5.03
N ASP A 41 -2.80 9.76 -5.87
CA ASP A 41 -2.13 11.06 -6.09
C ASP A 41 -2.16 11.95 -4.85
N SER A 42 -3.19 11.82 -4.01
CA SER A 42 -3.37 12.61 -2.79
C SER A 42 -3.93 11.79 -1.64
N VAL A 43 -3.61 12.24 -0.41
CA VAL A 43 -4.13 11.64 0.84
C VAL A 43 -5.64 11.83 0.97
N GLU A 44 -6.18 12.92 0.42
CA GLU A 44 -7.62 13.19 0.42
C GLU A 44 -8.39 12.19 -0.46
N ASN A 45 -7.85 11.87 -1.64
CA ASN A 45 -8.42 10.84 -2.51
C ASN A 45 -8.38 9.48 -1.81
N ALA A 46 -7.25 9.15 -1.16
CA ALA A 46 -7.15 7.92 -0.39
C ALA A 46 -8.23 7.86 0.71
N LYS A 47 -8.44 8.93 1.48
CA LYS A 47 -9.48 8.97 2.53
C LYS A 47 -10.92 8.87 2.00
N LYS A 48 -11.17 9.37 0.79
CA LYS A 48 -12.51 9.36 0.16
C LYS A 48 -12.89 7.98 -0.38
N TYR A 49 -11.94 7.27 -0.97
CA TYR A 49 -12.20 5.98 -1.64
C TYR A 49 -11.81 4.75 -0.81
N GLU A 50 -10.92 4.90 0.18
CA GLU A 50 -10.58 3.78 1.06
C GLU A 50 -11.67 3.52 2.11
N PRO A 51 -12.01 2.24 2.36
CA PRO A 51 -12.80 1.87 3.52
C PRO A 51 -12.11 2.27 4.83
N LYS A 52 -12.90 2.77 5.79
CA LYS A 52 -12.39 3.25 7.10
C LYS A 52 -11.46 2.27 7.83
N TYR A 53 -11.71 0.96 7.73
CA TYR A 53 -10.89 -0.05 8.39
C TYR A 53 -9.45 -0.14 7.84
N ARG A 54 -9.18 0.37 6.63
CA ARG A 54 -7.83 0.42 6.03
C ARG A 54 -7.09 1.71 6.36
N LEU A 55 -7.79 2.78 6.73
CA LEU A 55 -7.18 4.04 7.15
C LEU A 55 -6.60 3.97 8.57
N ILE A 56 -7.11 3.07 9.41
CA ILE A 56 -6.69 2.90 10.81
C ILE A 56 -5.44 2.01 10.92
N ARG A 57 -5.10 1.27 9.86
CA ARG A 57 -4.12 0.19 9.86
C ARG A 57 -2.82 0.58 9.17
#